data_AF-A0A7Y0JLV0-F1
#
_entry.id   AF-A0A7Y0JLV0-F1
#
_cell.length_a   1.000
_cell.length_b   1.000
_cell.length_c   1.000
_cell.angle_alpha   90.00
_cell.angle_beta   90.00
_cell.angle_gamma   90.00
#
_symmetry.space_group_name_H-M   'P 1'
#
loop_
_entity.id
_entity.type
_entity.pdbx_description
1 polymer ?
#
loop_
_entity_poly.entity_id
_entity_poly.type
_entity_poly.pdbx_seq_one_letter_code
_entity_poly.pdbx_strand_id
1 'polypeptide(L)'
;MRELRSAVADRSAYGLVHGELGPDHVFVTAGGEPVLIDIEGLTYFDVEWEHAWLRMRFGEAYRQLGPVELDPDRLELYRYAQVLSLIEGPLRIAGTDFPDRQWMLDLAEWNITQALAVL
;
A
#
# COMPACT_ATOMS: atom_id res chain seq x y z
N MET A 1 -3.92 -16.42 3.90
CA MET A 1 -2.88 -16.38 2.84
C MET A 1 -3.10 -17.43 1.74
N ARG A 2 -3.16 -18.74 2.03
CA ARG A 2 -3.42 -19.77 0.99
C ARG A 2 -4.75 -19.55 0.25
N GLU A 3 -5.80 -19.21 0.99
CA GLU A 3 -7.13 -18.91 0.45
C GLU A 3 -7.10 -17.67 -0.46
N LEU A 4 -6.61 -16.53 0.04
CA LEU A 4 -6.41 -15.30 -0.75
C LEU A 4 -5.64 -15.56 -2.04
N ARG A 5 -4.55 -16.32 -1.97
CA ARG A 5 -3.75 -16.67 -3.16
C ARG A 5 -4.56 -17.53 -4.15
N SER A 6 -5.37 -18.46 -3.66
CA SER A 6 -6.14 -19.37 -4.53
C SER A 6 -7.30 -18.71 -5.28
N ALA A 7 -7.78 -17.56 -4.79
CA ALA A 7 -8.83 -16.78 -5.45
C ALA A 7 -8.30 -15.98 -6.66
N VAL A 8 -7.00 -15.65 -6.67
CA VAL A 8 -6.39 -14.86 -7.74
C VAL A 8 -6.15 -15.69 -8.99
N ALA A 9 -6.75 -15.27 -10.12
CA ALA A 9 -6.56 -15.89 -11.43
C ALA A 9 -5.24 -15.49 -12.10
N ASP A 10 -4.95 -16.02 -13.29
CA ASP A 10 -3.83 -15.53 -14.12
C ASP A 10 -4.14 -14.15 -14.72
N ARG A 11 -3.10 -13.38 -15.03
CA ARG A 11 -3.21 -12.04 -15.64
C ARG A 11 -2.29 -11.89 -16.85
N SER A 12 -2.75 -11.12 -17.83
CA SER A 12 -2.07 -10.88 -19.10
C SER A 12 -1.69 -9.40 -19.32
N ALA A 13 -2.08 -8.50 -18.41
CA ALA A 13 -1.86 -7.05 -18.56
C ALA A 13 -1.36 -6.44 -17.27
N TYR A 14 -0.30 -5.64 -17.35
CA TYR A 14 0.29 -4.94 -16.21
C TYR A 14 0.28 -3.43 -16.46
N GLY A 15 0.21 -2.66 -15.38
CA GLY A 15 0.34 -1.20 -15.39
C GLY A 15 1.62 -0.77 -14.72
N LEU A 16 2.06 0.45 -15.01
CA LEU A 16 3.11 1.09 -14.22
C LEU A 16 2.50 1.51 -12.87
N VAL A 17 3.05 0.99 -11.78
CA VAL A 17 2.67 1.35 -10.40
C VAL A 17 3.85 2.06 -9.74
N HIS A 18 3.55 3.08 -8.94
CA HIS A 18 4.50 3.81 -8.11
C HIS A 18 5.05 2.95 -6.97
N GLY A 19 4.22 2.05 -6.44
CA GLY A 19 4.58 1.13 -5.37
C GLY A 19 4.20 1.61 -3.97
N GLU A 20 4.17 2.94 -3.77
CA GLU A 20 3.86 3.58 -2.48
C GLU A 20 3.06 4.89 -2.64
N LEU A 21 2.26 5.07 -3.70
CA LEU A 21 1.61 6.37 -3.98
C LEU A 21 0.74 6.85 -2.82
N GLY A 22 1.07 8.01 -2.27
CA GLY A 22 0.32 8.67 -1.21
C GLY A 22 0.34 10.19 -1.38
N PRO A 23 -0.44 10.94 -0.57
CA PRO A 23 -0.46 12.40 -0.63
C PRO A 23 0.91 13.04 -0.33
N ASP A 24 1.75 12.35 0.42
CA ASP A 24 3.15 12.62 0.71
C ASP A 24 4.10 12.41 -0.47
N HIS A 25 3.68 11.67 -1.50
CA HIS A 25 4.47 11.38 -2.70
C HIS A 25 4.00 12.16 -3.94
N VAL A 26 3.10 13.13 -3.74
CA VAL A 26 2.60 14.01 -4.80
C VAL A 26 2.82 15.46 -4.41
N PHE A 27 3.59 16.19 -5.22
CA PHE A 27 3.63 17.65 -5.18
C PHE A 27 2.68 18.24 -6.20
N VAL A 28 2.11 19.40 -5.88
CA VAL A 28 1.37 20.23 -6.83
C VAL A 28 2.21 21.48 -7.09
N THR A 29 2.58 21.69 -8.35
CA THR A 29 3.35 22.87 -8.75
C THR A 29 2.53 24.15 -8.56
N ALA A 30 3.17 25.32 -8.70
CA ALA A 30 2.44 26.59 -8.76
C ALA A 30 1.44 26.68 -9.92
N GLY A 31 1.63 25.89 -10.99
CA GLY A 31 0.72 25.78 -12.13
C GLY A 31 -0.44 24.80 -11.92
N GLY A 32 -0.44 24.03 -10.82
CA GLY A 32 -1.45 23.02 -10.54
C GLY A 32 -1.15 21.64 -11.14
N GLU A 33 0.06 21.43 -11.67
CA GLU A 33 0.47 20.12 -12.20
C GLU A 33 0.89 19.17 -11.07
N PRO A 34 0.45 17.90 -11.08
CA PRO A 34 0.94 16.90 -10.15
C PRO A 34 2.35 16.42 -10.55
N VAL A 35 3.24 16.30 -9.57
CA VAL A 35 4.58 15.74 -9.71
C VAL A 35 4.73 14.59 -8.72
N LEU A 36 5.07 13.41 -9.23
CA LEU A 36 5.34 12.21 -8.43
C LEU A 36 6.81 12.23 -7.99
N ILE A 37 7.06 11.87 -6.74
CA ILE A 37 8.40 11.74 -6.15
C ILE A 37 8.52 10.42 -5.41
N ASP A 38 9.72 10.08 -4.98
CA ASP A 38 9.97 8.84 -4.22
C ASP A 38 9.62 7.56 -5.00
N ILE A 39 10.17 7.48 -6.21
CA ILE A 39 9.83 6.46 -7.22
C ILE A 39 10.66 5.18 -7.09
N GLU A 40 11.27 4.91 -5.93
CA GLU A 40 12.11 3.72 -5.75
C GLU A 40 11.32 2.40 -5.82
N GLY A 41 10.01 2.45 -5.55
CA GLY A 41 9.08 1.34 -5.73
C GLY A 41 8.49 1.18 -7.14
N LEU A 42 8.88 2.03 -8.10
CA LEU A 42 8.26 2.07 -9.43
C LEU A 42 8.49 0.76 -10.20
N THR A 43 7.41 0.11 -10.65
CA THR A 43 7.48 -1.18 -11.35
C THR A 43 6.29 -1.43 -12.27
N TYR A 44 6.43 -2.34 -13.24
CA TYR A 44 5.30 -2.86 -14.00
C TYR A 44 4.67 -4.04 -13.25
N PHE A 45 3.46 -3.86 -12.75
CA PHE A 45 2.76 -4.85 -11.93
C PHE A 45 1.24 -4.71 -12.04
N ASP A 46 0.50 -5.48 -11.24
CA ASP A 46 -0.94 -5.34 -11.14
C ASP A 46 -1.31 -3.99 -10.55
N VAL A 47 -2.23 -3.27 -11.21
CA VAL A 47 -2.68 -1.94 -10.75
C VAL A 47 -3.36 -2.03 -9.37
N GLU A 48 -3.93 -3.18 -9.04
CA GLU A 48 -4.53 -3.47 -7.75
C GLU A 48 -3.52 -3.36 -6.59
N TRP A 49 -2.21 -3.49 -6.84
CA TRP A 49 -1.18 -3.22 -5.85
C TRP A 49 -1.20 -1.76 -5.38
N GLU A 50 -1.26 -0.83 -6.34
CA GLU A 50 -1.36 0.61 -6.06
C GLU A 50 -2.70 0.95 -5.42
N HIS A 51 -3.79 0.39 -5.95
CA HIS A 51 -5.13 0.68 -5.44
C HIS A 51 -5.37 0.10 -4.04
N ALA A 52 -4.76 -1.03 -3.68
CA ALA A 52 -4.79 -1.53 -2.31
C ALA A 52 -4.11 -0.55 -1.34
N TRP A 53 -2.95 -0.01 -1.73
CA TRP A 53 -2.24 1.01 -0.95
C TRP A 53 -3.04 2.31 -0.83
N LEU A 54 -3.54 2.85 -1.95
CA LEU A 54 -4.34 4.07 -1.98
C LEU A 54 -5.61 3.95 -1.12
N ARG A 55 -6.27 2.79 -1.09
CA ARG A 55 -7.44 2.57 -0.21
C ARG A 55 -7.06 2.65 1.27
N MET A 56 -5.89 2.12 1.66
CA MET A 56 -5.39 2.22 3.03
C MET A 56 -5.01 3.66 3.40
N ARG A 57 -4.38 4.40 2.47
CA ARG A 57 -3.93 5.78 2.70
C ARG A 57 -5.08 6.80 2.73
N PHE A 58 -6.06 6.66 1.85
CA PHE A 58 -7.15 7.64 1.69
C PHE A 58 -8.46 7.26 2.39
N GLY A 59 -8.63 6.00 2.81
CA GLY A 59 -9.85 5.54 3.47
C GLY A 59 -11.11 5.91 2.68
N GLU A 60 -12.06 6.59 3.32
CA GLU A 60 -13.31 7.02 2.68
C GLU A 60 -13.12 7.97 1.49
N ALA A 61 -12.04 8.76 1.49
CA ALA A 61 -11.72 9.73 0.44
C ALA A 61 -11.24 9.06 -0.85
N TYR A 62 -10.83 7.78 -0.83
CA TYR A 62 -10.43 7.02 -2.01
C TYR A 62 -11.49 7.09 -3.13
N ARG A 63 -12.78 7.17 -2.77
CA ARG A 63 -13.90 7.30 -3.71
C ARG A 63 -13.82 8.52 -4.63
N GLN A 64 -13.05 9.55 -4.25
CA GLN A 64 -12.86 10.76 -5.04
C GLN A 64 -11.96 10.55 -6.27
N LEU A 65 -11.17 9.46 -6.31
CA LEU A 65 -10.33 9.11 -7.47
C LEU A 65 -11.13 8.57 -8.66
N GLY A 66 -12.45 8.42 -8.51
CA GLY A 66 -13.34 7.90 -9.54
C GLY A 66 -13.37 6.36 -9.60
N PRO A 67 -14.25 5.80 -10.44
CA PRO A 67 -14.33 4.36 -10.62
C PRO A 67 -13.11 3.85 -11.40
N VAL A 68 -12.51 2.78 -10.90
CA VAL A 68 -11.52 1.98 -11.61
C VAL A 68 -11.98 0.53 -11.53
N GLU A 69 -11.98 -0.17 -12.67
CA GLU A 69 -12.25 -1.60 -12.70
C GLU A 69 -11.06 -2.34 -12.08
N LEU A 70 -11.31 -3.02 -10.97
CA LEU A 70 -10.28 -3.68 -10.17
C LEU A 70 -10.76 -5.08 -9.83
N ASP A 71 -9.83 -6.03 -9.90
CA ASP A 71 -10.05 -7.40 -9.46
C ASP A 71 -10.15 -7.42 -7.91
N PRO A 72 -11.31 -7.78 -7.33
CA PRO A 72 -11.50 -7.76 -5.88
C PRO A 72 -10.63 -8.78 -5.14
N ASP A 73 -10.35 -9.93 -5.77
CA ASP A 73 -9.55 -11.00 -5.15
C ASP A 73 -8.08 -10.57 -5.06
N ARG A 74 -7.57 -9.90 -6.10
CA ARG A 74 -6.24 -9.27 -6.06
C ARG A 74 -6.16 -8.17 -5.03
N LEU A 75 -7.18 -7.31 -4.95
CA LEU A 75 -7.21 -6.23 -3.98
C LEU A 75 -7.13 -6.75 -2.55
N GLU A 76 -7.82 -7.84 -2.23
CA GLU A 76 -7.77 -8.43 -0.89
C GLU A 76 -6.39 -9.03 -0.58
N LEU A 77 -5.82 -9.78 -1.53
CA LEU A 77 -4.47 -10.34 -1.40
C LEU A 77 -3.43 -9.22 -1.22
N TYR A 78 -3.48 -8.17 -2.04
CA TYR A 78 -2.51 -7.08 -1.98
C TYR A 78 -2.71 -6.19 -0.77
N ARG A 79 -3.94 -5.94 -0.32
CA ARG A 79 -4.18 -5.28 0.97
C ARG A 79 -3.52 -6.05 2.10
N TYR A 80 -3.62 -7.38 2.11
CA TYR A 80 -2.94 -8.20 3.11
C TYR A 80 -1.42 -8.09 3.00
N ALA A 81 -0.86 -8.15 1.79
CA ALA A 81 0.57 -7.95 1.58
C ALA A 81 1.08 -6.58 2.06
N GLN A 82 0.31 -5.52 1.84
CA GLN A 82 0.63 -4.17 2.32
C GLN A 82 0.55 -4.04 3.84
N VAL A 83 -0.39 -4.72 4.51
CA VAL A 83 -0.39 -4.78 5.97
C VAL A 83 0.87 -5.48 6.49
N LEU A 84 1.33 -6.54 5.82
CA LEU A 84 2.58 -7.22 6.21
C LEU A 84 3.82 -6.33 6.01
N SER A 85 3.89 -5.53 4.93
CA SER A 85 5.02 -4.61 4.70
C SER A 85 5.11 -3.53 5.79
N LEU A 86 3.95 -3.06 6.26
CA LEU A 86 3.83 -2.10 7.37
C LEU A 86 4.17 -2.67 8.76
N ILE A 87 4.50 -3.95 8.87
CA ILE A 87 5.08 -4.53 10.10
C ILE A 87 6.60 -4.39 10.05
N GLU A 88 7.19 -4.77 8.92
CA GLU A 88 8.64 -4.91 8.80
C GLU A 88 9.37 -3.56 8.80
N GLY A 89 8.84 -2.56 8.08
CA GLY A 89 9.41 -1.22 8.04
C GLY A 89 9.57 -0.58 9.42
N PRO A 90 8.49 -0.48 10.22
CA PRO A 90 8.56 0.09 11.57
C PRO A 90 9.46 -0.72 12.51
N LEU A 91 9.46 -2.06 12.44
CA LEU A 91 10.39 -2.88 13.24
C LEU A 91 11.86 -2.57 12.92
N ARG A 92 12.19 -2.37 11.63
CA ARG A 92 13.55 -2.01 11.21
C ARG A 92 13.94 -0.63 11.73
N ILE A 93 13.04 0.35 11.62
CA ILE A 93 13.28 1.73 12.10
C ILE A 93 13.41 1.75 13.63
N ALA A 94 12.58 0.99 14.35
CA ALA A 94 12.70 0.85 15.81
C ALA A 94 14.05 0.24 16.25
N GLY A 95 14.73 -0.47 15.36
CA GLY A 95 16.09 -0.99 15.57
C GLY A 95 17.20 0.06 15.47
N THR A 96 16.90 1.29 15.05
CA THR A 96 17.89 2.38 14.90
C THR A 96 17.80 3.39 16.06
N ASP A 97 18.49 4.52 15.92
CA ASP A 97 18.46 5.69 16.81
C ASP A 97 17.30 6.65 16.52
N PHE A 98 16.29 6.23 15.76
CA PHE A 98 15.10 7.02 15.46
C PHE A 98 14.48 7.58 16.75
N PRO A 99 14.17 8.90 16.86
CA PRO A 99 13.76 9.47 18.14
C PRO A 99 12.48 8.88 18.75
N ASP A 100 11.54 8.43 17.91
CA ASP A 100 10.23 7.91 18.34
C ASP A 100 10.10 6.40 18.09
N ARG A 101 11.02 5.63 18.67
CA ARG A 101 11.06 4.15 18.51
C ARG A 101 9.80 3.48 19.02
N GLN A 102 9.20 4.01 20.08
CA GLN A 102 8.00 3.41 20.66
C GLN A 102 6.82 3.52 19.68
N TRP A 103 6.64 4.68 19.04
CA TRP A 103 5.62 4.82 18.00
C TRP A 103 5.79 3.82 16.85
N MET A 104 7.03 3.55 16.43
CA MET A 104 7.31 2.53 15.41
C MET A 104 6.93 1.11 15.88
N LEU A 105 7.18 0.78 17.15
CA LEU A 105 6.76 -0.51 17.73
C LEU A 105 5.23 -0.61 17.83
N ASP A 106 4.56 0.45 18.27
CA ASP A 106 3.09 0.50 18.36
C ASP A 106 2.44 0.36 16.98
N LEU A 107 3.03 0.98 15.94
CA LEU A 107 2.60 0.85 14.56
C LEU A 107 2.79 -0.59 14.04
N ALA A 108 3.90 -1.24 14.35
CA ALA A 108 4.12 -2.63 14.00
C ALA A 108 3.10 -3.56 14.69
N GLU A 109 2.85 -3.35 15.99
CA GLU A 109 1.88 -4.14 16.77
C GLU A 109 0.45 -3.99 16.24
N TRP A 110 0.07 -2.77 15.86
CA TRP A 110 -1.23 -2.53 15.22
C TRP A 110 -1.37 -3.32 13.92
N ASN A 111 -0.37 -3.28 13.03
CA ASN A 111 -0.39 -4.02 11.75
C ASN A 111 -0.31 -5.54 11.96
N ILE A 112 0.41 -6.03 12.97
CA ILE A 112 0.37 -7.45 13.37
C ILE A 112 -1.05 -7.86 13.74
N THR A 113 -1.75 -7.05 14.53
CA THR A 113 -3.15 -7.31 14.91
C THR A 113 -4.05 -7.36 13.68
N GLN A 114 -3.91 -6.42 12.74
CA GLN A 114 -4.67 -6.43 11.48
C GLN A 114 -4.34 -7.65 10.61
N ALA A 115 -3.07 -8.08 10.57
CA ALA A 115 -2.64 -9.25 9.80
C ALA A 115 -3.14 -10.57 10.39
N LEU A 116 -3.30 -10.65 11.70
CA LEU A 116 -3.84 -11.84 12.37
C LEU A 116 -5.37 -11.91 12.30
N ALA A 117 -6.06 -10.77 12.17
CA ALA A 117 -7.52 -10.72 12.06
C ALA A 117 -8.09 -11.30 10.75
N VAL A 118 -7.25 -11.57 9.76
CA VAL A 118 -7.63 -12.23 8.49
C VAL A 118 -7.32 -13.72 8.44
N LEU A 119 -6.84 -14.30 9.56
CA LEU A 119 -6.68 -15.74 9.76
C LEU A 119 -7.90 -16.33 10.45
#